data_AF-A0A7X0DY72-F1
#
_entry.id   AF-A0A7X0DY72-F1
#
_cell.length_a   1.000
_cell.length_b   1.000
_cell.length_c   1.000
_cell.angle_alpha   90.00
_cell.angle_beta   90.00
_cell.angle_gamma   90.00
#
_symmetry.space_group_name_H-M   'P 1'
#
loop_
_entity.id
_entity.type
_entity.pdbx_description
1 polymer ?
#
loop_
_entity_poly.entity_id
_entity_poly.type
_entity_poly.pdbx_seq_one_letter_code
_entity_poly.pdbx_strand_id
1 'polypeptide(L)'
;MNTLAEENYLKCIYHLSADAGIVSTNQIAASLNTKASSVTDMLKKLADKVLINYTRYQGVSLTPAGEKIAVGIIRKHRLWEYFLVEKLNFKWDQVHDMAEEMEHISSEELIDRLDEFMGHPKHDPHGDPIPDCNGKFKSAELKPLSTLTVNQCGVISGVRDHSSPFLQYLEKQQLTIGKTITITDIIEYDHSVALKLEANKEIHISREVANNLLIAL
;
A
#
# COMPACT_ATOMS: atom_id res chain seq x y z
N MET A 1 1.33 24.72 8.06
CA MET A 1 0.34 23.73 7.58
C MET A 1 0.67 23.47 6.11
N ASN A 2 0.72 22.20 5.71
CA ASN A 2 0.97 21.84 4.31
C ASN A 2 -0.35 21.86 3.53
N THR A 3 -0.26 22.11 2.23
CA THR A 3 -1.41 21.99 1.34
C THR A 3 -1.64 20.52 0.99
N LEU A 4 -2.86 20.17 0.60
CA LEU A 4 -3.21 18.83 0.09
C LEU A 4 -2.24 18.37 -1.01
N ALA A 5 -1.87 19.26 -1.93
CA ALA A 5 -0.91 18.97 -2.97
C ALA A 5 0.50 18.64 -2.42
N GLU A 6 0.96 19.36 -1.39
CA GLU A 6 2.26 19.07 -0.77
C GLU A 6 2.25 17.72 -0.06
N GLU A 7 1.16 17.39 0.62
CA GLU A 7 0.95 16.09 1.28
C GLU A 7 0.98 14.93 0.27
N ASN A 8 0.28 15.04 -0.85
CA ASN A 8 0.29 14.04 -1.92
C ASN A 8 1.68 13.82 -2.52
N TYR A 9 2.48 14.88 -2.67
CA TYR A 9 3.85 14.75 -3.13
C TYR A 9 4.75 14.02 -2.13
N LEU A 10 4.64 14.33 -0.84
CA LEU A 10 5.42 13.64 0.20
C LEU A 10 5.05 12.16 0.29
N LYS A 11 3.75 11.84 0.27
CA LYS A 11 3.24 10.45 0.20
C LYS A 11 3.76 9.73 -1.04
N CYS A 12 3.67 10.34 -2.21
CA CYS A 12 4.18 9.77 -3.47
C CYS A 12 5.69 9.51 -3.43
N ILE A 13 6.50 10.46 -2.96
CA ILE A 13 7.95 10.28 -2.82
C ILE A 13 8.26 9.15 -1.84
N TYR A 14 7.53 9.05 -0.73
CA TYR A 14 7.70 7.96 0.23
C TYR A 14 7.50 6.60 -0.43
N HIS A 15 6.37 6.39 -1.11
CA HIS A 15 6.08 5.12 -1.79
C HIS A 15 7.12 4.78 -2.86
N LEU A 16 7.50 5.74 -3.70
CA LEU A 16 8.50 5.52 -4.77
C LEU A 16 9.92 5.29 -4.23
N SER A 17 10.23 5.77 -3.03
CA SER A 17 11.55 5.60 -2.41
C SER A 17 11.80 4.18 -1.89
N ALA A 18 10.74 3.37 -1.70
CA ALA A 18 10.85 2.01 -1.21
C ALA A 18 11.69 1.09 -2.13
N ASP A 19 11.67 1.34 -3.44
CA ASP A 19 12.37 0.51 -4.43
C ASP A 19 13.82 0.95 -4.68
N ALA A 20 14.08 2.27 -4.75
CA ALA A 20 15.34 2.82 -5.27
C ALA A 20 15.99 3.88 -4.39
N GLY A 21 15.36 4.28 -3.27
CA GLY A 21 15.82 5.33 -2.34
C GLY A 21 15.74 6.76 -2.89
N ILE A 22 16.20 6.99 -4.12
CA ILE A 22 16.13 8.27 -4.82
C ILE A 22 15.05 8.22 -5.88
N VAL A 23 14.16 9.21 -5.86
CA VAL A 23 13.01 9.29 -6.76
C VAL A 23 13.23 10.35 -7.84
N SER A 24 12.98 10.02 -9.11
CA SER A 24 13.09 10.97 -10.21
C SER A 24 11.82 11.80 -10.40
N THR A 25 11.97 12.99 -10.97
CA THR A 25 10.84 13.86 -11.36
C THR A 25 9.85 13.17 -12.29
N ASN A 26 10.34 12.30 -13.19
CA ASN A 26 9.49 11.58 -14.15
C ASN A 26 8.65 10.50 -13.46
N GLN A 27 9.21 9.80 -12.45
CA GLN A 27 8.43 8.84 -11.66
C GLN A 27 7.30 9.52 -10.89
N ILE A 28 7.59 10.67 -10.26
CA ILE A 28 6.56 11.45 -9.55
C ILE A 28 5.50 11.97 -10.52
N ALA A 29 5.92 12.48 -11.69
CA ALA A 29 5.01 12.98 -12.71
C ALA A 29 4.05 11.88 -13.22
N ALA A 30 4.58 10.67 -13.45
CA ALA A 30 3.77 9.52 -13.85
C ALA A 30 2.82 9.08 -12.73
N SER A 31 3.31 8.96 -11.49
CA SER A 31 2.51 8.51 -10.34
C SER A 31 1.39 9.48 -9.99
N LEU A 32 1.64 10.80 -10.03
CA LEU A 32 0.63 11.83 -9.75
C LEU A 32 -0.13 12.31 -10.99
N ASN A 33 0.04 11.64 -12.13
CA ASN A 33 -0.57 11.99 -13.41
C ASN A 33 -0.49 13.51 -13.72
N THR A 34 0.72 14.09 -13.60
CA THR A 34 0.95 15.52 -13.73
C THR A 34 2.16 15.83 -14.60
N LYS A 35 2.35 17.10 -14.97
CA LYS A 35 3.46 17.53 -15.83
C LYS A 35 4.76 17.60 -15.03
N ALA A 36 5.87 17.13 -15.60
CA ALA A 36 7.20 17.20 -14.98
C ALA A 36 7.62 18.64 -14.59
N SER A 37 7.14 19.66 -15.31
CA SER A 37 7.33 21.06 -14.94
C SER A 37 6.66 21.41 -13.61
N SER A 38 5.41 20.97 -13.41
CA SER A 38 4.66 21.16 -12.16
C SER A 38 5.34 20.44 -11.00
N VAL A 39 5.86 19.24 -11.25
CA VAL A 39 6.64 18.49 -10.25
C VAL A 39 7.87 19.29 -9.84
N THR A 40 8.63 19.80 -10.81
CA THR A 40 9.85 20.57 -10.53
C THR A 40 9.59 21.78 -9.65
N ASP A 41 8.50 22.51 -9.90
CA ASP A 41 8.14 23.68 -9.10
C ASP A 41 7.65 23.30 -7.69
N MET A 42 6.94 22.18 -7.54
CA MET A 42 6.57 21.66 -6.22
C MET A 42 7.79 21.18 -5.43
N LEU A 43 8.74 20.49 -6.08
CA LEU A 43 9.98 20.04 -5.43
C LEU A 43 10.81 21.23 -4.92
N LYS A 44 10.87 22.35 -5.65
CA LYS A 44 11.52 23.57 -5.12
C LYS A 44 10.84 24.05 -3.83
N LYS A 45 9.50 24.13 -3.82
CA LYS A 45 8.74 24.57 -2.64
C LYS A 45 8.94 23.65 -1.43
N LEU A 46 8.91 22.34 -1.64
CA LEU A 46 9.14 21.36 -0.57
C LEU A 46 10.58 21.41 -0.05
N ALA A 47 11.56 21.68 -0.91
CA ALA A 47 12.96 21.87 -0.54
C ALA A 47 13.16 23.16 0.28
N ASP A 48 12.50 24.26 -0.11
CA ASP A 48 12.51 25.52 0.65
C ASP A 48 11.91 25.34 2.07
N LYS A 49 10.97 24.40 2.22
CA LYS A 49 10.41 23.98 3.52
C LYS A 49 11.25 22.95 4.27
N VAL A 50 12.39 22.51 3.72
CA VAL A 50 13.29 21.51 4.31
C VAL A 50 12.60 20.14 4.53
N LEU A 51 11.62 19.82 3.68
CA LEU A 51 10.90 18.54 3.74
C LEU A 51 11.53 17.47 2.83
N ILE A 52 12.34 17.90 1.87
CA ILE A 52 13.03 17.00 0.93
C ILE A 52 14.46 17.48 0.66
N ASN A 53 15.33 16.55 0.29
CA ASN A 53 16.61 16.83 -0.34
C ASN A 53 16.41 16.75 -1.85
N TYR A 54 16.44 17.90 -2.53
CA TYR A 54 16.26 17.97 -3.97
C TYR A 54 17.52 18.48 -4.64
N THR A 55 18.08 17.67 -5.54
CA THR A 55 19.18 18.09 -6.41
C THR A 55 18.74 17.95 -7.85
N ARG A 56 18.83 19.06 -8.60
CA ARG A 56 18.43 19.10 -10.00
C ARG A 56 19.13 18.00 -10.78
N TYR A 57 18.36 17.26 -11.59
CA TYR A 57 18.81 16.10 -12.39
C TYR A 57 19.22 14.84 -11.60
N GLN A 58 19.36 14.90 -10.28
CA GLN A 58 19.73 13.74 -9.46
C GLN A 58 18.54 13.10 -8.76
N GLY A 59 17.40 13.80 -8.67
CA GLY A 59 16.18 13.29 -8.05
C GLY A 59 15.94 13.90 -6.67
N VAL A 60 15.11 13.22 -5.88
CA VAL A 60 14.65 13.68 -4.58
C VAL A 60 14.64 12.53 -3.56
N SER A 61 14.97 12.86 -2.31
CA SER A 61 14.69 12.02 -1.13
C SER A 61 13.99 12.83 -0.05
N LEU A 62 13.30 12.16 0.87
CA LEU A 62 12.67 12.81 2.02
C LEU A 62 13.72 13.19 3.06
N THR A 63 13.51 14.32 3.74
CA THR A 63 14.16 14.56 5.04
C THR A 63 13.39 13.83 6.14
N PRO A 64 13.95 13.66 7.34
CA PRO A 64 13.20 13.08 8.47
C PRO A 64 11.89 13.82 8.77
N ALA A 65 11.84 15.13 8.54
CA ALA A 65 10.63 15.92 8.72
C ALA A 65 9.58 15.62 7.62
N GLY A 66 10.00 15.50 6.36
CA GLY A 66 9.12 15.13 5.25
C GLY A 66 8.60 13.70 5.38
N GLU A 67 9.45 12.77 5.80
CA GLU A 67 9.09 11.38 6.05
C GLU A 67 8.03 11.26 7.15
N LYS A 68 8.19 11.99 8.27
CA LYS A 68 7.19 12.02 9.34
C LYS A 68 5.80 12.46 8.83
N ILE A 69 5.76 13.46 7.94
CA ILE A 69 4.50 13.92 7.34
C ILE A 69 3.92 12.86 6.42
N ALA A 70 4.72 12.29 5.51
CA ALA A 70 4.29 11.24 4.59
C ALA A 70 3.71 10.03 5.32
N VAL A 71 4.41 9.55 6.36
CA VAL A 71 3.96 8.42 7.19
C VAL A 71 2.68 8.77 7.97
N GLY A 72 2.54 10.00 8.44
CA GLY A 72 1.32 10.48 9.08
C GLY A 72 0.11 10.42 8.14
N ILE A 73 0.28 10.81 6.87
CA ILE A 73 -0.77 10.72 5.86
C ILE A 73 -1.11 9.25 5.55
N ILE A 74 -0.10 8.40 5.40
CA ILE A 74 -0.30 6.95 5.18
C ILE A 74 -1.05 6.31 6.35
N ARG A 75 -0.73 6.68 7.59
CA ARG A 75 -1.47 6.21 8.78
C ARG A 75 -2.95 6.59 8.69
N LYS A 76 -3.26 7.84 8.32
CA LYS A 76 -4.65 8.29 8.17
C LYS A 76 -5.37 7.55 7.07
N HIS A 77 -4.75 7.40 5.90
CA HIS A 77 -5.29 6.64 4.76
C HIS A 77 -5.74 5.24 5.21
N ARG A 78 -4.82 4.48 5.79
CA ARG A 78 -5.05 3.09 6.20
C ARG A 78 -6.07 2.95 7.32
N LEU A 79 -6.11 3.90 8.25
CA LEU A 79 -7.15 3.95 9.29
C LEU A 79 -8.54 4.22 8.69
N TRP A 80 -8.63 5.10 7.67
CA TRP A 80 -9.89 5.35 6.98
C TRP A 80 -10.36 4.15 6.16
N GLU A 81 -9.46 3.49 5.42
CA GLU A 81 -9.81 2.26 4.70
C GLU A 81 -10.31 1.17 5.65
N TYR A 82 -9.60 0.95 6.76
CA TYR A 82 -10.02 0.01 7.80
C TYR A 82 -11.39 0.37 8.36
N PHE A 83 -11.63 1.64 8.70
CA PHE A 83 -12.92 2.10 9.21
C PHE A 83 -14.06 1.84 8.21
N LEU A 84 -13.85 2.21 6.95
CA LEU A 84 -14.85 2.09 5.89
C LEU A 84 -15.25 0.63 5.67
N VAL A 85 -14.28 -0.30 5.63
CA VAL A 85 -14.57 -1.73 5.48
C VAL A 85 -15.16 -2.31 6.76
N GLU A 86 -14.47 -2.19 7.89
CA GLU A 86 -14.79 -2.96 9.10
C GLU A 86 -15.96 -2.40 9.90
N LYS A 87 -16.24 -1.09 9.80
CA LYS A 87 -17.31 -0.44 10.58
C LYS A 87 -18.49 -0.01 9.73
N LEU A 88 -18.26 0.31 8.46
CA LEU A 88 -19.32 0.76 7.54
C LEU A 88 -19.65 -0.28 6.45
N ASN A 89 -18.98 -1.43 6.45
CA ASN A 89 -19.28 -2.56 5.57
C ASN A 89 -19.22 -2.21 4.08
N PHE A 90 -18.32 -1.28 3.72
CA PHE A 90 -17.89 -1.08 2.34
C PHE A 90 -17.06 -2.27 1.87
N LYS A 91 -17.00 -2.47 0.55
CA LYS A 91 -16.07 -3.43 -0.01
C LYS A 91 -14.67 -2.82 -0.09
N TRP A 92 -13.65 -3.64 0.14
CA TRP A 92 -12.24 -3.25 0.05
C TRP A 92 -11.80 -2.68 -1.31
N ASP A 93 -12.54 -2.94 -2.40
CA ASP A 93 -12.28 -2.39 -3.73
C ASP A 93 -12.87 -1.00 -3.97
N GLN A 94 -13.60 -0.46 -2.98
CA GLN A 94 -14.35 0.79 -3.06
C GLN A 94 -13.81 1.89 -2.13
N VAL A 95 -12.87 1.56 -1.24
CA VAL A 95 -12.50 2.47 -0.13
C VAL A 95 -11.37 3.44 -0.45
N HIS A 96 -10.55 3.15 -1.45
CA HIS A 96 -9.33 3.90 -1.73
C HIS A 96 -9.59 5.40 -1.99
N ASP A 97 -10.47 5.72 -2.95
CA ASP A 97 -10.78 7.10 -3.32
C ASP A 97 -11.38 7.89 -2.13
N MET A 98 -12.23 7.25 -1.33
CA MET A 98 -12.81 7.89 -0.13
C MET A 98 -11.74 8.13 0.93
N ALA A 99 -10.85 7.17 1.16
CA ALA A 99 -9.74 7.33 2.11
C ALA A 99 -8.77 8.43 1.67
N GLU A 100 -8.52 8.57 0.37
CA GLU A 100 -7.70 9.64 -0.21
C GLU A 100 -8.29 11.04 0.04
N GLU A 101 -9.62 11.19 0.00
CA GLU A 101 -10.26 12.46 0.38
C GLU A 101 -10.13 12.75 1.88
N MET A 102 -10.24 11.72 2.71
CA MET A 102 -10.32 11.84 4.17
C MET A 102 -8.95 11.93 4.87
N GLU A 103 -7.87 11.46 4.24
CA GLU A 103 -6.53 11.44 4.85
C GLU A 103 -5.96 12.85 5.13
N HIS A 104 -6.49 13.86 4.45
CA HIS A 104 -6.07 15.26 4.61
C HIS A 104 -6.75 15.98 5.80
N ILE A 105 -7.61 15.29 6.55
CA ILE A 105 -8.18 15.86 7.78
C ILE A 105 -7.06 16.12 8.79
N SER A 106 -6.94 17.37 9.23
CA SER A 106 -5.82 17.85 10.04
C SER A 106 -5.91 17.55 11.53
N SER A 107 -7.08 17.12 12.02
CA SER A 107 -7.28 16.83 13.45
C SER A 107 -6.60 15.53 13.87
N GLU A 108 -5.46 15.63 14.54
CA GLU A 108 -4.76 14.47 15.11
C GLU A 108 -5.62 13.76 16.18
N GLU A 109 -6.34 14.53 17.02
CA GLU A 109 -7.23 13.97 18.05
C GLU A 109 -8.33 13.08 17.44
N LEU A 110 -8.89 13.48 16.29
CA LEU A 110 -9.89 12.66 15.60
C LEU A 110 -9.31 11.32 15.18
N ILE A 111 -8.11 11.33 14.59
CA ILE A 111 -7.45 10.13 14.08
C ILE A 111 -7.04 9.20 15.23
N ASP A 112 -6.55 9.75 16.34
CA ASP A 112 -6.19 8.95 17.52
C ASP A 112 -7.43 8.32 18.17
N ARG A 113 -8.53 9.05 18.30
CA ARG A 113 -9.80 8.49 18.77
C ARG A 113 -10.38 7.45 17.81
N LEU A 114 -10.19 7.63 16.50
CA LEU A 114 -10.59 6.64 15.49
C LEU A 114 -9.79 5.34 15.65
N ASP A 115 -8.46 5.45 15.76
CA ASP A 115 -7.57 4.31 16.00
C ASP A 115 -7.94 3.54 17.29
N GLU A 116 -8.18 4.27 18.39
CA GLU A 116 -8.65 3.69 19.66
C GLU A 116 -10.02 3.01 19.51
N PHE A 117 -10.99 3.68 18.87
CA PHE A 117 -12.33 3.14 18.63
C PHE A 117 -12.30 1.82 17.83
N MET A 118 -11.33 1.67 16.93
CA MET A 118 -11.14 0.47 16.13
C MET A 118 -10.31 -0.62 16.84
N GLY A 119 -9.85 -0.38 18.07
CA GLY A 119 -9.05 -1.33 18.84
C GLY A 119 -7.58 -1.40 18.41
N HIS A 120 -7.03 -0.30 17.89
CA HIS A 120 -5.66 -0.18 17.39
C HIS A 120 -5.30 -1.21 16.31
N PRO A 121 -6.01 -1.23 15.17
CA PRO A 121 -5.72 -2.16 14.08
C PRO A 121 -4.26 -2.07 13.64
N LYS A 122 -3.71 -3.21 13.20
CA LYS A 122 -2.30 -3.31 12.78
C LYS A 122 -2.11 -3.33 11.28
N HIS A 123 -3.16 -3.63 10.54
CA HIS A 123 -3.17 -3.66 9.09
C HIS A 123 -4.47 -3.08 8.58
N ASP A 124 -4.45 -2.53 7.37
CA ASP A 124 -5.64 -2.13 6.64
C ASP A 124 -6.35 -3.36 6.02
N PRO A 125 -7.49 -3.19 5.32
CA PRO A 125 -8.22 -4.29 4.69
C PRO A 125 -7.44 -5.03 3.59
N HIS A 126 -6.38 -4.42 3.05
CA HIS A 126 -5.53 -4.97 1.99
C HIS A 126 -4.28 -5.67 2.56
N GLY A 127 -4.08 -5.59 3.87
CA GLY A 127 -2.98 -6.22 4.59
C GLY A 127 -1.73 -5.34 4.75
N ASP A 128 -1.78 -4.07 4.36
CA ASP A 128 -0.65 -3.19 4.58
C ASP A 128 -0.55 -2.75 6.05
N PRO A 129 0.66 -2.62 6.61
CA PRO A 129 0.85 -2.28 8.02
C PRO A 129 0.43 -0.85 8.35
N ILE A 130 -0.39 -0.66 9.38
CA ILE A 130 -0.72 0.67 9.90
C ILE A 130 0.45 1.16 10.77
N PRO A 131 1.13 2.27 10.43
CA PRO A 131 2.16 2.87 11.29
C PRO A 131 1.55 3.24 12.63
N ASP A 132 2.30 3.11 13.73
CA ASP A 132 1.85 3.60 15.04
C ASP A 132 1.81 5.15 15.12
N CYS A 133 1.36 5.72 16.25
CA CYS A 133 1.30 7.17 16.44
C CYS A 133 2.68 7.87 16.37
N ASN A 134 3.78 7.11 16.48
CA ASN A 134 5.14 7.62 16.29
C ASN A 134 5.65 7.42 14.87
N GLY A 135 4.81 6.92 13.95
CA GLY A 135 5.18 6.63 12.56
C GLY A 135 6.02 5.37 12.38
N LYS A 136 6.01 4.44 13.34
CA LYS A 136 6.78 3.19 13.22
C LYS A 136 5.93 2.08 12.64
N PHE A 137 6.46 1.43 11.60
CA PHE A 137 5.88 0.21 11.05
C PHE A 137 6.32 -1.00 11.86
N LYS A 138 5.38 -1.90 12.16
CA LYS A 138 5.71 -3.26 12.58
C LYS A 138 5.81 -4.12 11.31
N SER A 139 7.03 -4.52 10.97
CA SER A 139 7.26 -5.38 9.81
C SER A 139 6.69 -6.78 10.06
N ALA A 140 5.90 -7.27 9.10
CA ALA A 140 5.71 -8.68 8.87
C ALA A 140 6.51 -9.04 7.61
N GLU A 141 7.30 -10.12 7.65
CA GLU A 141 8.00 -10.62 6.47
C GLU A 141 7.02 -11.33 5.54
N LEU A 142 6.27 -10.56 4.77
CA LEU A 142 5.39 -11.12 3.74
C LEU A 142 6.18 -11.41 2.46
N LYS A 143 5.92 -12.56 1.87
CA LYS A 143 6.57 -12.98 0.61
C LYS A 143 5.54 -13.10 -0.50
N PRO A 144 5.89 -12.75 -1.75
CA PRO A 144 5.02 -13.02 -2.88
C PRO A 144 4.73 -14.52 -2.99
N LEU A 145 3.50 -14.86 -3.33
CA LEU A 145 3.07 -16.25 -3.54
C LEU A 145 3.93 -16.93 -4.61
N SER A 146 4.37 -16.19 -5.63
CA SER A 146 5.28 -16.67 -6.67
C SER A 146 6.67 -17.14 -6.18
N THR A 147 7.05 -16.82 -4.95
CA THR A 147 8.32 -17.29 -4.35
C THR A 147 8.20 -18.63 -3.64
N LEU A 148 6.98 -19.15 -3.48
CA LEU A 148 6.71 -20.44 -2.85
C LEU A 148 7.06 -21.59 -3.80
N THR A 149 7.45 -22.73 -3.21
CA THR A 149 7.65 -23.98 -3.94
C THR A 149 6.44 -24.91 -3.79
N VAL A 150 6.33 -25.90 -4.67
CA VAL A 150 5.29 -26.95 -4.59
C VAL A 150 5.25 -27.58 -3.19
N ASN A 151 4.05 -27.84 -2.68
CA ASN A 151 3.71 -28.32 -1.34
C ASN A 151 3.96 -27.33 -0.18
N GLN A 152 4.37 -26.09 -0.44
CA GLN A 152 4.38 -25.07 0.61
C GLN A 152 2.97 -24.53 0.86
N CYS A 153 2.71 -24.18 2.12
CA CYS A 153 1.48 -23.55 2.57
C CYS A 153 1.77 -22.17 3.16
N GLY A 154 0.71 -21.35 3.24
CA GLY A 154 0.76 -20.07 3.93
C GLY A 154 -0.58 -19.37 3.90
N VAL A 155 -0.67 -18.25 4.60
CA VAL A 155 -1.89 -17.44 4.74
C VAL A 155 -1.79 -16.18 3.90
N ILE A 156 -2.79 -15.93 3.06
CA ILE A 156 -2.92 -14.66 2.33
C ILE A 156 -3.00 -13.53 3.35
N SER A 157 -1.99 -12.68 3.37
CA SER A 157 -1.81 -11.66 4.40
C SER A 157 -1.63 -10.25 3.84
N GLY A 158 -1.50 -10.11 2.51
CA GLY A 158 -1.56 -8.80 1.88
C GLY A 158 -1.67 -8.85 0.35
N VAL A 159 -1.88 -7.68 -0.26
CA VAL A 159 -1.89 -7.49 -1.72
C VAL A 159 -1.09 -6.25 -2.11
N ARG A 160 -0.35 -6.33 -3.23
CA ARG A 160 0.43 -5.20 -3.77
C ARG A 160 -0.35 -4.30 -4.73
N ASP A 161 -1.28 -4.89 -5.47
CA ASP A 161 -2.12 -4.17 -6.42
C ASP A 161 -3.46 -3.90 -5.73
N HIS A 162 -3.80 -2.61 -5.60
CA HIS A 162 -5.02 -2.15 -4.95
C HIS A 162 -6.10 -1.73 -5.97
N SER A 163 -5.89 -2.01 -7.26
CA SER A 163 -6.86 -1.68 -8.30
C SER A 163 -8.15 -2.48 -8.12
N SER A 164 -9.30 -1.81 -8.29
CA SER A 164 -10.60 -2.46 -8.14
C SER A 164 -10.77 -3.73 -9.01
N PRO A 165 -10.32 -3.77 -10.29
CA PRO A 165 -10.41 -5.00 -11.09
C PRO A 165 -9.66 -6.19 -10.49
N PHE A 166 -8.48 -5.95 -9.89
CA PHE A 166 -7.69 -7.00 -9.26
C PHE A 166 -8.35 -7.49 -7.96
N LEU A 167 -8.78 -6.57 -7.10
CA LEU A 167 -9.45 -6.90 -5.84
C LEU A 167 -10.78 -7.64 -6.07
N GLN A 168 -11.56 -7.25 -7.08
CA GLN A 168 -12.78 -7.95 -7.49
C GLN A 168 -12.50 -9.36 -8.03
N TYR A 169 -11.41 -9.53 -8.78
CA TYR A 169 -10.96 -10.85 -9.25
C TYR A 169 -10.63 -11.76 -8.05
N LEU A 170 -9.87 -11.26 -7.07
CA LEU A 170 -9.52 -12.02 -5.86
C LEU A 170 -10.76 -12.42 -5.06
N GLU A 171 -11.71 -11.50 -4.86
CA GLU A 171 -12.97 -11.76 -4.17
C GLU A 171 -13.76 -12.89 -4.89
N LYS A 172 -13.86 -12.82 -6.22
CA LYS A 172 -14.53 -13.86 -7.04
C LYS A 172 -13.86 -15.22 -6.93
N GLN A 173 -12.53 -15.27 -6.81
CA GLN A 173 -11.78 -16.50 -6.60
C GLN A 173 -11.73 -16.96 -5.14
N GLN A 174 -12.25 -16.17 -4.20
CA GLN A 174 -12.16 -16.39 -2.74
C GLN A 174 -10.72 -16.34 -2.21
N LEU A 175 -9.85 -15.58 -2.88
CA LEU A 175 -8.45 -15.34 -2.50
C LEU A 175 -8.33 -14.05 -1.67
N THR A 176 -9.11 -13.98 -0.60
CA THR A 176 -9.13 -12.83 0.32
C THR A 176 -8.11 -12.99 1.45
N ILE A 177 -7.81 -11.89 2.14
CA ILE A 177 -6.95 -11.90 3.34
C ILE A 177 -7.47 -12.91 4.38
N GLY A 178 -6.54 -13.59 5.06
CA GLY A 178 -6.79 -14.59 6.10
C GLY A 178 -7.02 -16.01 5.59
N LYS A 179 -7.04 -16.25 4.27
CA LYS A 179 -7.24 -17.60 3.71
C LYS A 179 -5.92 -18.38 3.64
N THR A 180 -5.95 -19.62 4.09
CA THR A 180 -4.83 -20.56 3.91
C THR A 180 -4.84 -21.14 2.51
N ILE A 181 -3.67 -21.17 1.88
CA ILE A 181 -3.44 -21.78 0.58
C ILE A 181 -2.33 -22.83 0.66
N THR A 182 -2.33 -23.75 -0.28
CA THR A 182 -1.22 -24.70 -0.50
C THR A 182 -0.93 -24.79 -1.99
N ILE A 183 0.34 -24.65 -2.37
CA ILE A 183 0.75 -24.73 -3.78
C ILE A 183 0.76 -26.19 -4.21
N THR A 184 -0.01 -26.52 -5.25
CA THR A 184 -0.10 -27.89 -5.80
C THR A 184 0.82 -28.09 -6.99
N ASP A 185 0.97 -27.07 -7.83
CA ASP A 185 1.82 -27.14 -9.01
C ASP A 185 2.28 -25.74 -9.47
N ILE A 186 3.40 -25.69 -10.16
CA ILE A 186 3.93 -24.48 -10.81
C ILE A 186 4.28 -24.84 -12.25
N ILE A 187 3.55 -24.27 -13.20
CA ILE A 187 3.70 -24.58 -14.62
C ILE A 187 5.00 -23.98 -15.14
N GLU A 188 5.89 -24.81 -15.68
CA GLU A 188 7.25 -24.39 -16.08
C GLU A 188 7.26 -23.35 -17.21
N TYR A 189 6.28 -23.41 -18.12
CA TYR A 189 6.24 -22.55 -19.31
C TYR A 189 6.02 -21.06 -19.00
N ASP A 190 5.03 -20.74 -18.15
CA ASP A 190 4.63 -19.36 -17.85
C ASP A 190 4.73 -19.00 -16.36
N HIS A 191 5.13 -19.95 -15.52
CA HIS A 191 5.16 -19.85 -14.06
C HIS A 191 3.79 -19.50 -13.45
N SER A 192 2.70 -19.89 -14.11
CA SER A 192 1.38 -19.90 -13.48
C SER A 192 1.33 -20.92 -12.34
N VAL A 193 0.52 -20.62 -11.34
CA VAL A 193 0.50 -21.35 -10.08
C VAL A 193 -0.86 -22.01 -9.88
N ALA A 194 -0.85 -23.32 -9.63
CA ALA A 194 -2.01 -24.06 -9.15
C ALA A 194 -1.95 -24.12 -7.62
N LEU A 195 -3.07 -23.78 -6.98
CA LEU A 195 -3.18 -23.79 -5.52
C LEU A 195 -4.49 -24.40 -5.07
N LYS A 196 -4.49 -24.93 -3.85
CA LYS A 196 -5.69 -25.38 -3.13
C LYS A 196 -6.00 -24.46 -1.97
N LEU A 197 -7.29 -24.12 -1.87
CA LEU A 197 -7.88 -23.54 -0.65
C LEU A 197 -8.36 -24.67 0.27
N GLU A 198 -8.54 -24.38 1.56
CA GLU A 198 -9.03 -25.34 2.58
C GLU A 198 -10.32 -26.08 2.17
N ALA A 199 -11.13 -25.51 1.29
CA ALA A 199 -12.36 -26.11 0.75
C ALA A 199 -12.14 -27.13 -0.40
N ASN A 200 -10.91 -27.62 -0.61
CA ASN A 200 -10.53 -28.60 -1.66
C ASN A 200 -10.80 -28.12 -3.11
N LYS A 201 -11.02 -26.82 -3.31
CA LYS A 201 -11.12 -26.18 -4.62
C LYS A 201 -9.71 -25.87 -5.12
N GLU A 202 -9.38 -26.40 -6.29
CA GLU A 202 -8.15 -26.07 -7.01
C GLU A 202 -8.38 -24.83 -7.87
N ILE A 203 -7.44 -23.89 -7.82
CA ILE A 203 -7.48 -22.61 -8.53
C ILE A 203 -6.16 -22.45 -9.27
N HIS A 204 -6.24 -22.03 -10.53
CA HIS A 204 -5.08 -21.63 -11.32
C HIS A 204 -5.04 -20.11 -11.41
N ILE A 205 -3.90 -19.53 -11.04
CA ILE A 205 -3.65 -18.09 -11.12
C ILE A 205 -2.41 -17.83 -11.99
N SER A 206 -2.41 -16.68 -12.67
CA SER A 206 -1.24 -16.27 -13.46
C SER A 206 -0.06 -15.92 -12.55
N ARG A 207 1.14 -15.90 -13.12
CA ARG A 207 2.34 -15.40 -12.45
C ARG A 207 2.17 -13.97 -11.92
N GLU A 208 1.45 -13.13 -12.66
CA GLU A 208 1.17 -11.74 -12.27
C GLU A 208 0.33 -11.67 -11.00
N VAL A 209 -0.76 -12.44 -10.92
CA VAL A 209 -1.57 -12.55 -9.70
C VAL A 209 -0.74 -13.09 -8.54
N ALA A 210 0.08 -14.12 -8.78
CA ALA A 210 0.97 -14.70 -7.77
C ALA A 210 2.05 -13.73 -7.27
N ASN A 211 2.51 -12.80 -8.10
CA ASN A 211 3.47 -11.76 -7.70
C ASN A 211 2.84 -10.66 -6.84
N ASN A 212 1.54 -10.42 -7.00
CA ASN A 212 0.79 -9.38 -6.30
C ASN A 212 0.09 -9.90 -5.03
N LEU A 213 -0.06 -11.21 -4.85
CA LEU A 213 -0.51 -11.82 -3.60
C LEU A 213 0.65 -12.03 -2.63
N LEU A 214 0.50 -11.55 -1.39
CA LEU A 214 1.49 -11.66 -0.33
C LEU A 214 1.06 -12.66 0.74
N ILE A 215 1.98 -13.54 1.11
CA ILE A 215 1.76 -14.69 2.00
C ILE A 215 2.63 -14.57 3.25
N ALA A 216 2.04 -14.90 4.40
CA ALA A 216 2.75 -15.24 5.63
C ALA A 216 2.87 -16.75 5.75
N LEU A 217 4.07 -17.24 6.07
CA LEU A 217 4.38 -18.66 6.27
C LEU A 217 4.09 -19.12 7.70
#